data_AF-H8FXY9-F1
#
_entry.id   AF-H8FXY9-F1
#
_cell.length_a   1.000
_cell.length_b   1.000
_cell.length_c   1.000
_cell.angle_alpha   90.00
_cell.angle_beta   90.00
_cell.angle_gamma   90.00
#
_symmetry.space_group_name_H-M   'P 1'
#
loop_
_entity.id
_entity.type
_entity.pdbx_description
1 polymer ?
#
loop_
_entity_poly.entity_id
_entity_poly.type
_entity_poly.pdbx_seq_one_letter_code
_entity_poly.pdbx_strand_id
1 'polypeptide(L)'
;MSRKGMIASVYRDADGVDCTNGGISSKADRVLIVGEGVPEIFAERSGMPTLLLVDRGPNLPPALYPADDLRPGRFMFGGNFAYSSDSRWPTGKPIKIHDRAED
;
A
#
# COMPACT_ATOMS: atom_id res chain seq x y z
N MET A 1 0.65 -2.77 20.59
CA MET A 1 1.10 -1.39 20.30
C MET A 1 0.47 -0.95 18.99
N SER A 2 0.00 0.29 18.89
CA SER A 2 -0.51 0.83 17.61
C SER A 2 0.63 0.96 16.62
N ARG A 3 0.44 0.49 15.39
CA ARG A 3 1.40 0.72 14.29
C ARG A 3 1.54 2.22 14.04
N LYS A 4 2.74 2.63 13.61
CA LYS A 4 3.04 3.99 13.15
C LYS A 4 3.70 3.95 11.79
N GLY A 5 3.46 4.99 11.00
CA GLY A 5 3.95 5.06 9.64
C GLY A 5 3.67 6.38 8.96
N MET A 6 3.63 6.37 7.63
CA MET A 6 3.36 7.54 6.81
C MET A 6 1.99 7.43 6.15
N ILE A 7 1.23 8.51 6.06
CA ILE A 7 -0.02 8.53 5.30
C ILE A 7 0.30 8.76 3.83
N ALA A 8 -0.32 7.98 2.94
CA ALA A 8 -0.24 8.14 1.50
C ALA A 8 -1.64 8.16 0.87
N SER A 9 -1.76 8.82 -0.27
CA SER A 9 -2.98 8.81 -1.09
C SER A 9 -2.97 7.57 -1.99
N VAL A 10 -4.16 7.02 -2.24
CA VAL A 10 -4.37 5.95 -3.22
C VAL A 10 -4.71 6.58 -4.58
N TYR A 11 -3.96 6.19 -5.59
CA TYR A 11 -4.14 6.59 -6.99
C TYR A 11 -4.79 5.43 -7.72
N ARG A 12 -5.96 5.70 -8.30
CA ARG A 12 -6.76 4.73 -9.05
C ARG A 12 -6.78 5.10 -10.52
N ASP A 13 -7.19 4.15 -11.34
CA ASP A 13 -7.46 4.39 -12.74
C ASP A 13 -8.50 5.51 -12.91
N ALA A 14 -8.24 6.44 -13.83
CA ALA A 14 -9.09 7.63 -14.01
C ALA A 14 -10.42 7.29 -14.69
N ASP A 15 -10.49 6.21 -15.46
CA ASP A 15 -11.71 5.74 -16.12
C ASP A 15 -12.55 4.85 -15.19
N GLY A 16 -12.11 4.67 -13.94
CA GLY A 16 -12.82 3.91 -12.91
C GLY A 16 -12.67 2.40 -13.04
N VAL A 17 -11.74 1.92 -13.88
CA VAL A 17 -11.46 0.49 -14.00
C VAL A 17 -10.81 -0.02 -12.72
N ASP A 18 -11.46 -0.98 -12.07
CA ASP A 18 -10.97 -1.60 -10.85
C ASP A 18 -10.72 -3.10 -11.06
N CYS A 19 -9.45 -3.48 -11.09
CA CYS A 19 -9.02 -4.87 -11.20
C CYS A 19 -8.59 -5.46 -9.85
N THR A 20 -8.83 -4.79 -8.72
CA THR A 20 -8.41 -5.25 -7.39
C THR A 20 -9.23 -6.42 -6.85
N ASN A 21 -10.31 -6.85 -7.52
CA ASN A 21 -11.24 -7.85 -6.99
C ASN A 21 -11.78 -7.46 -5.58
N GLY A 22 -12.13 -6.19 -5.39
CA GLY A 22 -12.64 -5.68 -4.11
C GLY A 22 -11.57 -5.45 -3.04
N GLY A 23 -10.30 -5.36 -3.45
CA GLY A 23 -9.14 -5.06 -2.60
C GLY A 23 -9.28 -3.75 -1.82
N ILE A 24 -8.47 -3.59 -0.78
CA ILE A 24 -8.54 -2.46 0.15
C ILE A 24 -8.43 -1.10 -0.58
N SER A 25 -7.58 -1.03 -1.60
CA SER A 25 -7.29 0.18 -2.37
C SER A 25 -8.47 0.65 -3.23
N SER A 26 -9.44 -0.20 -3.56
CA SER A 26 -10.64 0.24 -4.29
C SER A 26 -11.60 1.09 -3.44
N LYS A 27 -11.49 1.01 -2.12
CA LYS A 27 -12.42 1.65 -1.17
C LYS A 27 -11.79 2.79 -0.36
N ALA A 28 -10.47 2.80 -0.20
CA ALA A 28 -9.77 3.73 0.67
C ALA A 28 -8.97 4.78 -0.12
N ASP A 29 -9.25 6.06 0.09
CA ASP A 29 -8.52 7.16 -0.56
C ASP A 29 -7.16 7.44 0.08
N ARG A 30 -7.03 7.06 1.34
CA ARG A 30 -5.80 7.20 2.12
C ARG A 30 -5.51 5.92 2.87
N VAL A 31 -4.22 5.65 3.01
CA VAL A 31 -3.69 4.46 3.67
C VAL A 31 -2.57 4.86 4.63
N LEU A 32 -2.40 4.08 5.69
CA LEU A 32 -1.18 4.12 6.48
C LEU A 32 -0.16 3.16 5.86
N ILE A 33 1.01 3.67 5.49
CA ILE A 33 2.14 2.86 5.02
C ILE A 33 3.07 2.61 6.20
N VAL A 34 3.40 1.35 6.44
CA VAL A 34 4.34 0.91 7.47
C VAL A 34 5.40 0.00 6.85
N GLY A 35 6.49 -0.27 7.57
CA GLY A 35 7.54 -1.18 7.11
C GLY A 35 8.92 -0.57 7.19
N GLU A 36 9.92 -1.34 6.77
CA GLU A 36 11.31 -0.92 6.81
C GLU A 36 11.54 0.31 5.91
N GLY A 37 12.29 1.29 6.44
CA GLY A 37 12.58 2.55 5.73
C GLY A 37 11.39 3.53 5.65
N VAL A 38 10.23 3.20 6.25
CA VAL A 38 9.08 4.11 6.31
C VAL A 38 9.12 4.91 7.63
N PRO A 39 9.06 6.25 7.60
CA PRO A 39 9.02 7.06 8.82
C PRO A 39 7.79 6.78 9.70
N GLU A 40 8.02 6.58 11.01
CA GLU A 40 6.97 6.34 12.01
C GLU A 40 6.32 7.63 12.54
N ILE A 41 5.55 8.33 11.71
CA ILE A 41 5.03 9.68 12.02
C ILE A 41 3.59 9.63 12.56
N PHE A 42 2.70 8.93 11.86
CA PHE A 42 1.27 8.88 12.14
C PHE A 42 0.90 7.52 12.72
N ALA A 43 0.12 7.51 13.79
CA ALA A 43 -0.47 6.28 14.31
C ALA A 43 -1.62 5.78 13.43
N GLU A 44 -1.83 4.47 13.45
CA GLU A 44 -3.01 3.79 12.92
C GLU A 44 -4.31 4.38 13.45
N ARG A 45 -5.34 4.42 12.59
CA ARG A 45 -6.65 4.99 12.89
C ARG A 45 -7.74 4.08 12.34
N SER A 46 -8.85 3.98 13.06
CA SER A 46 -10.04 3.27 12.57
C SER A 46 -10.50 3.88 11.23
N GLY A 47 -10.84 3.03 10.26
CA GLY A 47 -11.29 3.43 8.92
C GLY A 47 -10.20 3.82 7.93
N MET A 48 -8.92 3.82 8.33
CA MET A 48 -7.79 4.03 7.41
C MET A 48 -6.96 2.75 7.35
N PRO A 49 -7.03 1.99 6.26
CA PRO A 49 -6.35 0.71 6.20
C PRO A 49 -4.84 0.87 6.15
N THR A 50 -4.15 -0.14 6.68
CA THR A 50 -2.70 -0.18 6.77
C THR A 50 -2.12 -1.10 5.71
N LEU A 51 -1.12 -0.61 4.97
CA LEU A 51 -0.34 -1.37 4.00
C LEU A 51 1.11 -1.48 4.46
N LEU A 52 1.69 -2.67 4.30
CA LEU A 52 3.08 -2.97 4.57
C LEU A 52 3.91 -2.77 3.30
N LEU A 53 4.97 -1.96 3.39
CA LEU A 53 6.03 -1.89 2.41
C LEU A 53 6.93 -3.11 2.52
N VAL A 54 7.01 -3.88 1.44
CA VAL A 54 7.79 -5.12 1.36
C VAL A 54 8.85 -4.97 0.28
N ASP A 55 10.12 -5.16 0.68
CA ASP A 55 11.21 -5.43 -0.26
C ASP A 55 11.03 -6.84 -0.85
N ARG A 56 11.09 -6.94 -2.18
CA ARG A 56 10.88 -8.19 -2.91
C ARG A 56 12.21 -8.78 -3.42
N GLY A 57 13.34 -8.23 -2.98
CA GLY A 57 14.67 -8.70 -3.32
C GLY A 57 15.22 -8.07 -4.59
N PRO A 58 16.42 -8.52 -5.01
CA PRO A 58 17.16 -7.89 -6.09
C PRO A 58 16.39 -7.94 -7.41
N ASN A 59 16.34 -6.80 -8.10
CA ASN A 59 15.66 -6.57 -9.39
C ASN A 59 14.14 -6.44 -9.35
N LEU A 60 13.49 -6.56 -8.18
CA LEU A 60 12.05 -6.31 -8.06
C LEU A 60 11.80 -4.98 -7.35
N PRO A 61 10.92 -4.11 -7.90
CA PRO A 61 10.54 -2.90 -7.17
C PRO A 61 9.78 -3.30 -5.89
N PRO A 62 9.91 -2.53 -4.80
CA PRO A 62 9.13 -2.78 -3.60
C PRO A 62 7.63 -2.65 -3.90
N ALA A 63 6.81 -3.30 -3.09
CA ALA A 63 5.37 -3.30 -3.24
C ALA A 63 4.67 -3.15 -1.89
N LEU A 64 3.42 -2.70 -1.94
CA LEU A 64 2.57 -2.56 -0.77
C LEU A 64 1.59 -3.72 -0.69
N TYR A 65 1.43 -4.30 0.50
CA TYR A 65 0.51 -5.41 0.76
C TYR A 65 -0.40 -5.07 1.94
N PRO A 66 -1.62 -5.61 2.03
CA PRO A 66 -2.45 -5.52 3.24
C PRO A 66 -1.65 -5.92 4.49
N ALA A 67 -1.47 -4.99 5.44
CA ALA A 67 -0.62 -5.25 6.60
C ALA A 67 -1.21 -6.30 7.56
N ASP A 68 -2.51 -6.55 7.45
CA ASP A 68 -3.24 -7.54 8.26
C ASP A 68 -3.33 -8.92 7.58
N ASP A 69 -2.75 -9.07 6.38
CA ASP A 69 -2.76 -10.31 5.62
C ASP A 69 -1.48 -10.46 4.78
N LEU A 70 -0.48 -11.14 5.35
CA LEU A 70 0.86 -11.23 4.75
C LEU A 70 1.13 -12.58 4.07
N ARG A 71 0.08 -13.32 3.69
CA ARG A 71 0.25 -14.61 3.01
C ARG A 71 1.05 -14.45 1.71
N PRO A 72 2.24 -15.06 1.58
CA PRO A 72 3.05 -14.94 0.37
C PRO A 72 2.29 -15.42 -0.86
N GLY A 73 2.44 -14.71 -1.99
CA GLY A 73 1.84 -15.10 -3.27
C GLY A 73 0.33 -14.90 -3.40
N ARG A 74 -0.39 -14.52 -2.34
CA ARG A 74 -1.85 -14.36 -2.37
C ARG A 74 -2.34 -13.10 -3.07
N PHE A 75 -1.52 -12.06 -3.04
CA PHE A 75 -1.92 -10.75 -3.54
C PHE A 75 -1.16 -10.36 -4.80
N MET A 76 -1.92 -10.00 -5.82
CA MET A 76 -1.42 -9.47 -7.08
C MET A 76 -1.71 -7.97 -7.21
N PHE A 77 -1.02 -7.33 -8.14
CA PHE A 77 -1.25 -5.93 -8.45
C PHE A 77 -2.61 -5.75 -9.13
N GLY A 78 -3.48 -4.95 -8.51
CA GLY A 78 -4.85 -4.70 -8.99
C GLY A 78 -5.03 -3.40 -9.79
N GLY A 79 -3.94 -2.68 -10.09
CA GLY A 79 -3.98 -1.42 -10.85
C GLY A 79 -3.75 -0.15 -10.03
N ASN A 80 -3.93 -0.21 -8.70
CA ASN A 80 -3.84 0.95 -7.83
C ASN A 80 -2.42 1.17 -7.25
N PHE A 81 -2.07 2.42 -7.03
CA PHE A 81 -0.78 2.83 -6.45
C PHE A 81 -0.99 3.64 -5.16
N ALA A 82 0.02 3.68 -4.30
CA ALA A 82 0.09 4.67 -3.23
C ALA A 82 1.26 5.63 -3.45
N TYR A 83 1.05 6.90 -3.11
CA TYR A 83 2.12 7.89 -3.14
C TYR A 83 1.88 9.01 -2.12
N SER A 84 2.97 9.63 -1.70
CA SER A 84 2.97 10.85 -0.90
C SER A 84 3.99 11.82 -1.48
N SER A 85 3.63 13.10 -1.56
CA SER A 85 4.56 14.18 -1.93
C SER A 85 5.52 14.55 -0.80
N ASP A 86 5.43 13.90 0.36
CA ASP A 86 6.35 14.07 1.46
C ASP A 86 7.77 13.68 1.02
N SER A 87 8.76 14.55 1.29
CA SER A 87 10.15 14.33 0.88
C SER A 87 10.79 13.10 1.53
N ARG A 88 10.17 12.55 2.58
CA ARG A 88 10.59 11.32 3.25
C ARG A 88 9.98 10.06 2.61
N TRP A 89 9.23 10.17 1.52
CA TRP A 89 8.67 9.01 0.82
C TRP A 89 9.79 8.08 0.31
N PRO A 90 9.79 6.78 0.65
CA PRO A 90 10.98 5.93 0.57
C PRO A 90 11.48 5.65 -0.85
N THR A 91 10.64 5.76 -1.87
CA THR A 91 10.98 5.33 -3.24
C THR A 91 11.06 6.47 -4.26
N GLY A 92 10.66 7.69 -3.88
CA GLY A 92 10.56 8.84 -4.79
C GLY A 92 9.52 8.68 -5.93
N LYS A 93 8.76 7.57 -5.98
CA LYS A 93 7.78 7.26 -7.02
C LYS A 93 6.55 6.56 -6.44
N PRO A 94 5.40 6.53 -7.13
CA PRO A 94 4.26 5.74 -6.70
C PRO A 94 4.62 4.25 -6.56
N ILE A 95 4.12 3.61 -5.51
CA ILE A 95 4.36 2.19 -5.21
C ILE A 95 3.10 1.39 -5.51
N LYS A 96 3.25 0.25 -6.18
CA LYS A 96 2.15 -0.65 -6.52
C LYS A 96 1.50 -1.21 -5.25
N ILE A 97 0.17 -1.19 -5.20
CA ILE A 97 -0.59 -1.88 -4.17
C ILE A 97 -0.98 -3.26 -4.70
N HIS A 98 -0.47 -4.28 -4.03
CA HIS A 98 -0.79 -5.69 -4.25
C HIS A 98 -1.84 -6.09 -3.23
N ASP A 99 -3.12 -5.91 -3.59
CA ASP A 99 -4.27 -6.25 -2.76
C ASP A 99 -5.37 -7.01 -3.52
N ARG A 100 -5.11 -7.42 -4.77
CA ARG A 100 -5.95 -8.34 -5.53
C ARG A 100 -5.76 -9.75 -5.02
N ALA A 101 -6.73 -10.24 -4.24
CA ALA A 101 -6.73 -11.62 -3.76
C ALA A 101 -7.02 -12.58 -4.93
N GLU A 102 -6.19 -13.60 -5.06
CA GLU A 102 -6.40 -14.74 -5.95
C GLU A 102 -6.68 -15.97 -5.07
N ASP A 103 -7.79 -16.66 -5.33
CA ASP A 103 -8.19 -17.91 -4.65
C ASP A 103 -7.65 -19.13 -5.41
#